data_AF-A0A3B3ZZS6-F1
#
_entry.id   AF-A0A3B3ZZS6-F1
#
_cell.length_a   1.000
_cell.length_b   1.000
_cell.length_c   1.000
_cell.angle_alpha   90.00
_cell.angle_beta   90.00
_cell.angle_gamma   90.00
#
_symmetry.space_group_name_H-M   'P 1'
#
loop_
_entity.id
_entity.type
_entity.pdbx_description
1 polymer ?
#
loop_
_entity_poly.entity_id
_entity_poly.type
_entity_poly.pdbx_seq_one_letter_code
_entity_poly.pdbx_strand_id
1 'polypeptide(L)'
;KRELEQKRRLQHFLADLALLGSLQGFKYFQPWLRGKEELLLTVVNEDLLLPASPSEKEMAIPEVNCTLFLVAGYVKYGRPYAWIRSNHERLVNIGGIDSLVKDTPMKLKSITDWIRVWDVVSELVSLCTVPSPSNPFALDLRYVKSLPLTDRFLVTGALLNFLEMYIVYGNRDELHYDK
;
A
#
# COMPACT_ATOMS: atom_id res chain seq x y z
N LYS A 1 1.44 -17.85 -25.38
CA LYS A 1 2.22 -18.20 -24.16
C LYS A 1 2.53 -16.97 -23.31
N ARG A 2 3.15 -15.90 -23.85
CA ARG A 2 3.48 -14.66 -23.11
C ARG A 2 2.27 -13.92 -22.51
N GLU A 3 1.19 -13.78 -23.26
CA GLU A 3 -0.04 -13.11 -22.79
C GLU A 3 -0.75 -13.87 -21.66
N LEU A 4 -0.76 -15.20 -21.73
CA LEU A 4 -1.36 -16.04 -20.69
C LEU A 4 -0.59 -15.91 -19.37
N GLU A 5 0.73 -15.86 -19.45
CA GLU A 5 1.59 -15.63 -18.29
C GLU A 5 1.35 -14.24 -17.67
N GLN A 6 1.24 -13.20 -18.50
CA GLN A 6 0.90 -11.85 -18.02
C GLN A 6 -0.46 -11.79 -17.34
N LYS A 7 -1.48 -12.45 -17.90
CA LYS A 7 -2.80 -12.56 -17.28
C LYS A 7 -2.74 -13.25 -15.92
N ARG A 8 -1.99 -14.36 -15.81
CA ARG A 8 -1.82 -15.09 -14.56
C ARG A 8 -1.12 -14.24 -13.48
N ARG A 9 -0.06 -13.52 -13.85
CA ARG A 9 0.63 -12.61 -12.93
C ARG A 9 -0.26 -11.47 -12.46
N LEU A 10 -1.05 -10.89 -13.38
CA LEU A 10 -2.00 -9.83 -13.02
C LEU A 10 -3.09 -10.35 -12.08
N GLN A 11 -3.61 -11.55 -12.32
CA GLN A 11 -4.58 -12.19 -11.41
C GLN A 11 -4.02 -12.38 -10.01
N HIS A 12 -2.76 -12.83 -9.90
CA HIS A 12 -2.09 -12.94 -8.60
C HIS A 12 -1.94 -11.57 -7.92
N PHE A 13 -1.52 -10.54 -8.67
CA PHE A 13 -1.42 -9.18 -8.15
C PHE A 13 -2.78 -8.66 -7.64
N LEU A 14 -3.86 -8.87 -8.40
CA LEU A 14 -5.21 -8.45 -8.01
C LEU A 14 -5.72 -9.20 -6.77
N ALA A 15 -5.39 -10.48 -6.63
CA ALA A 15 -5.71 -11.25 -5.44
C ALA A 15 -4.97 -10.71 -4.19
N ASP A 16 -3.68 -10.42 -4.32
CA ASP A 16 -2.90 -9.82 -3.23
C ASP A 16 -3.43 -8.42 -2.88
N LEU A 17 -3.86 -7.65 -3.88
CA LEU A 17 -4.40 -6.30 -3.72
C LEU A 17 -5.73 -6.34 -2.95
N ALA A 18 -6.60 -7.28 -3.29
CA ALA A 18 -7.86 -7.49 -2.56
C ALA A 18 -7.61 -7.94 -1.11
N LEU A 19 -6.65 -8.84 -0.90
CA LEU A 19 -6.30 -9.29 0.45
C LEU A 19 -5.75 -8.13 1.28
N LEU A 20 -4.71 -7.44 0.81
CA LEU A 20 -4.13 -6.29 1.52
C LEU A 20 -5.16 -5.19 1.76
N GLY A 21 -5.99 -4.88 0.76
CA GLY A 21 -7.04 -3.86 0.83
C GLY A 21 -8.14 -4.12 1.86
N SER A 22 -8.23 -5.35 2.38
CA SER A 22 -9.18 -5.73 3.43
C SER A 22 -8.60 -5.62 4.85
N LEU A 23 -7.31 -5.31 4.98
CA LEU A 23 -6.61 -5.31 6.26
C LEU A 23 -6.56 -3.93 6.89
N GLN A 24 -6.53 -3.91 8.22
CA GLN A 24 -6.33 -2.70 9.03
C GLN A 24 -5.32 -3.00 10.15
N GLY A 25 -4.68 -1.96 10.67
CA GLY A 25 -3.75 -2.07 11.80
C GLY A 25 -2.27 -2.08 11.42
N PHE A 26 -1.88 -1.47 10.31
CA PHE A 26 -0.48 -1.16 10.01
C PHE A 26 -0.09 0.23 10.54
N LYS A 27 1.17 0.38 10.96
CA LYS A 27 1.69 1.63 11.53
C LYS A 27 1.94 2.71 10.46
N TYR A 28 2.48 2.31 9.32
CA TYR A 28 3.04 3.24 8.32
C TYR A 28 2.10 3.52 7.16
N PHE A 29 1.07 2.70 6.96
CA PHE A 29 0.15 2.87 5.86
C PHE A 29 -1.24 2.35 6.22
N GLN A 30 -2.23 2.76 5.43
CA GLN A 30 -3.59 2.23 5.49
C GLN A 30 -4.07 1.93 4.08
N PRO A 31 -4.34 0.66 3.77
CA PRO A 31 -4.90 0.27 2.50
C PRO A 31 -6.44 0.40 2.54
N TRP A 32 -7.03 0.78 1.42
CA TRP A 32 -8.48 0.83 1.24
C TRP A 32 -8.86 0.35 -0.15
N LEU A 33 -9.59 -0.77 -0.22
CA LEU A 33 -10.03 -1.33 -1.48
C LEU A 33 -11.13 -0.45 -2.10
N ARG A 34 -10.78 0.27 -3.18
CA ARG A 34 -11.71 1.13 -3.93
C ARG A 34 -12.56 0.34 -4.90
N GLY A 35 -12.00 -0.72 -5.48
CA GLY A 35 -12.66 -1.58 -6.44
C GLY A 35 -11.87 -2.86 -6.70
N LYS A 36 -12.37 -3.70 -7.62
CA LYS A 36 -11.72 -5.00 -7.93
C LYS A 36 -10.30 -4.88 -8.48
N GLU A 37 -9.98 -3.74 -9.08
CA GLU A 37 -8.69 -3.47 -9.72
C GLU A 37 -7.95 -2.28 -9.10
N GLU A 38 -8.50 -1.66 -8.05
CA GLU A 38 -8.02 -0.38 -7.50
C GLU A 38 -7.95 -0.41 -5.97
N LEU A 39 -6.80 0.01 -5.44
CA LEU A 39 -6.51 0.20 -4.02
C LEU A 39 -6.06 1.65 -3.79
N LEU A 40 -6.67 2.33 -2.82
CA LEU A 40 -6.10 3.54 -2.26
C LEU A 40 -5.14 3.15 -1.12
N LEU A 41 -3.95 3.73 -1.11
CA LEU A 41 -2.95 3.50 -0.08
C LEU A 41 -2.55 4.84 0.51
N THR A 42 -2.91 5.07 1.77
CA THR A 42 -2.45 6.23 2.52
C THR A 42 -1.17 5.86 3.25
N VAL A 43 -0.09 6.59 3.04
CA VAL A 43 1.20 6.35 3.70
C VAL A 43 1.49 7.53 4.64
N VAL A 44 1.88 7.23 5.88
CA VAL A 44 2.20 8.22 6.91
C VAL A 44 3.63 8.73 6.72
N ASN A 45 3.82 10.05 6.80
CA ASN A 45 5.13 10.69 6.63
C ASN A 45 5.87 10.94 7.97
N GLU A 46 5.15 11.12 9.09
CA GLU A 46 5.71 11.28 10.46
C GLU A 46 4.80 10.60 11.50
N ASP A 47 5.36 10.10 12.62
CA ASP A 47 4.77 9.23 13.69
C ASP A 47 3.39 9.67 14.27
N LEU A 48 2.37 9.80 13.44
CA LEU A 48 0.99 10.08 13.79
C LEU A 48 0.09 8.97 13.26
N LEU A 49 -0.85 8.57 14.12
CA LEU A 49 -1.77 7.47 13.88
C LEU A 49 -2.76 7.86 12.79
N LEU A 50 -2.95 6.98 11.81
CA LEU A 50 -4.02 7.12 10.82
C LEU A 50 -5.37 6.94 11.51
N PRO A 51 -6.41 7.69 11.11
CA PRO A 51 -7.75 7.46 11.62
C PRO A 51 -8.23 6.06 11.22
N ALA A 52 -8.73 5.33 12.21
CA ALA A 52 -9.13 3.92 12.13
C ALA A 52 -10.23 3.60 11.08
N SER A 53 -10.86 4.59 10.47
CA SER A 53 -11.78 4.43 9.33
C SER A 53 -12.05 5.78 8.65
N PRO A 54 -11.84 5.93 7.33
CA PRO A 54 -12.28 7.10 6.60
C PRO A 54 -13.75 6.89 6.23
N SER A 55 -14.67 7.54 6.93
CA SER A 55 -16.06 7.63 6.46
C SER A 55 -16.10 8.50 5.19
N GLU A 56 -17.04 8.26 4.27
CA GLU A 56 -17.13 8.94 2.95
C GLU A 56 -17.14 10.49 3.00
N LYS A 57 -17.42 11.10 4.16
CA LYS A 57 -17.40 12.55 4.37
C LYS A 57 -16.08 13.10 4.93
N GLU A 58 -15.09 12.23 5.10
CA GLU A 58 -13.80 12.50 5.76
C GLU A 58 -12.62 12.22 4.80
N MET A 59 -12.82 12.42 3.49
CA MET A 59 -11.72 12.52 2.52
C MET A 59 -10.78 13.72 2.76
N ALA A 60 -11.04 14.51 3.82
CA ALA A 60 -10.08 15.45 4.39
C ALA A 60 -9.00 14.66 5.16
N ILE A 61 -8.18 13.93 4.41
CA ILE A 61 -6.87 13.46 4.89
C ILE A 61 -6.17 14.71 5.44
N PRO A 62 -5.58 14.70 6.65
CA PRO A 62 -4.73 15.79 7.08
C PRO A 62 -3.57 15.90 6.09
N GLU A 63 -3.71 16.81 5.10
CA GLU A 63 -2.80 16.94 3.95
C GLU A 63 -1.34 17.10 4.41
N VAL A 64 -1.13 17.60 5.62
CA VAL A 64 0.19 17.89 6.17
C VAL A 64 1.09 16.65 6.36
N ASN A 65 0.55 15.47 6.71
CA ASN A 65 1.40 14.36 7.22
C ASN A 65 1.23 13.00 6.53
N CYS A 66 0.42 12.90 5.47
CA CYS A 66 0.22 11.63 4.77
C CYS A 66 0.22 11.82 3.26
N THR A 67 0.71 10.82 2.53
CA THR A 67 0.68 10.79 1.07
C THR A 67 -0.30 9.71 0.60
N LEU A 68 -1.29 10.10 -0.21
CA LEU A 68 -2.27 9.19 -0.79
C LEU A 68 -1.80 8.71 -2.16
N PHE A 69 -1.84 7.40 -2.37
CA PHE A 69 -1.56 6.75 -3.64
C PHE A 69 -2.79 5.99 -4.14
N LEU A 70 -2.95 5.93 -5.46
CA LEU A 70 -3.82 4.96 -6.12
C LEU A 70 -2.93 3.87 -6.72
N VAL A 71 -3.12 2.63 -6.30
CA VAL A 71 -2.47 1.45 -6.90
C VAL A 71 -3.53 0.68 -7.68
N ALA A 72 -3.30 0.43 -8.96
CA ALA A 72 -4.27 -0.28 -9.79
C ALA A 72 -3.62 -1.26 -10.77
N GLY A 73 -4.34 -2.33 -11.09
CA GLY A 73 -3.94 -3.37 -12.03
C GLY A 73 -5.00 -3.63 -13.08
N TYR A 74 -5.28 -2.67 -13.96
CA TYR A 74 -6.33 -2.84 -14.96
C TYR A 74 -5.95 -3.88 -16.02
N VAL A 75 -6.87 -4.82 -16.28
CA VAL A 75 -6.72 -5.84 -17.32
C VAL A 75 -6.39 -5.24 -18.68
N LYS A 76 -6.97 -4.07 -19.02
CA LYS A 76 -6.73 -3.36 -20.28
C LYS A 76 -5.25 -3.04 -20.53
N TYR A 77 -4.51 -2.69 -19.48
CA TYR A 77 -3.09 -2.33 -19.59
C TYR A 77 -2.16 -3.49 -19.30
N GLY A 78 -2.68 -4.56 -18.68
CA GLY A 78 -1.95 -5.81 -18.48
C GLY A 78 -0.73 -5.68 -17.57
N ARG A 79 -0.66 -4.66 -16.70
CA ARG A 79 0.38 -4.49 -15.67
C ARG A 79 -0.09 -3.54 -14.56
N PRO A 80 0.49 -3.61 -13.35
CA PRO A 80 0.15 -2.68 -12.27
C PRO A 80 0.72 -1.28 -12.51
N TYR A 81 0.12 -0.30 -11.86
CA TYR A 81 0.52 1.11 -11.87
C TYR A 81 0.20 1.75 -10.51
N ALA A 82 0.98 2.76 -10.14
CA ALA A 82 0.72 3.58 -8.96
C ALA A 82 0.69 5.06 -9.36
N TRP A 83 -0.20 5.85 -8.77
CA TRP A 83 -0.29 7.30 -8.96
C TRP A 83 -0.29 8.02 -7.62
N ILE A 84 0.31 9.19 -7.57
CA ILE A 84 0.22 10.10 -6.42
C ILE A 84 -1.11 10.86 -6.51
N ARG A 85 -1.87 10.89 -5.42
CA ARG A 85 -3.16 11.58 -5.31
C ARG A 85 -3.12 12.79 -4.38
N SER A 86 -2.22 12.82 -3.40
CA SER A 86 -1.93 13.99 -2.56
C SER A 86 -0.42 14.22 -2.40
N ASN A 87 -0.01 15.39 -1.91
CA ASN A 87 1.38 15.74 -1.56
C ASN A 87 2.42 15.53 -2.68
N HIS A 88 2.03 15.92 -3.90
CA HIS A 88 2.79 15.69 -5.14
C HIS A 88 4.17 16.37 -5.09
N GLU A 89 4.20 17.58 -4.53
CA GLU A 89 5.36 18.45 -4.39
C GLU A 89 6.47 17.89 -3.50
N ARG A 90 6.16 16.94 -2.60
CA ARG A 90 7.15 16.35 -1.69
C ARG A 90 7.97 15.23 -2.32
N LEU A 91 7.35 14.46 -3.21
CA LEU A 91 7.99 13.31 -3.87
C LEU A 91 8.50 13.64 -5.27
N VAL A 92 8.03 14.75 -5.85
CA VAL A 92 8.38 15.18 -7.19
C VAL A 92 8.82 16.64 -7.13
N ASN A 93 10.14 16.87 -7.20
CA ASN A 93 10.75 18.19 -7.28
C ASN A 93 10.52 18.76 -8.69
N ILE A 94 9.32 19.23 -9.00
CA ILE A 94 9.03 19.88 -10.29
C ILE A 94 8.38 21.24 -10.02
N GLY A 95 9.17 22.29 -10.20
CA GLY A 95 8.67 23.64 -10.35
C GLY A 95 7.68 23.69 -11.51
N GLY A 96 6.47 24.18 -11.19
CA GLY A 96 5.41 24.63 -12.09
C GLY A 96 5.34 24.03 -13.49
N ILE A 97 4.56 22.95 -13.66
CA ILE A 97 3.56 22.83 -14.74
C ILE A 97 2.40 21.98 -14.20
N ASP A 98 1.22 22.60 -14.20
CA ASP A 98 -0.06 22.15 -13.65
C ASP A 98 -0.66 20.88 -14.26
N SER A 99 -1.43 20.17 -13.42
CA SER A 99 -2.47 19.17 -13.73
C SER A 99 -2.09 17.84 -14.41
N LEU A 100 -1.20 17.82 -15.40
CA LEU A 100 -0.90 16.62 -16.20
C LEU A 100 -0.03 15.58 -15.47
N VAL A 101 0.70 16.00 -14.42
CA VAL A 101 1.57 15.12 -13.63
C VAL A 101 0.76 14.19 -12.74
N LYS A 102 -0.45 14.58 -12.29
CA LYS A 102 -1.33 13.75 -11.45
C LYS A 102 -1.80 12.47 -12.17
N ASP A 103 -1.86 12.50 -13.50
CA ASP A 103 -2.29 11.38 -14.33
C ASP A 103 -1.12 10.51 -14.80
N THR A 104 0.12 10.93 -14.53
CA THR A 104 1.31 10.16 -14.88
C THR A 104 1.58 9.10 -13.80
N PRO A 105 1.58 7.80 -14.14
CA PRO A 105 1.91 6.77 -13.16
C PRO A 105 3.39 6.87 -12.75
N MET A 106 3.67 6.58 -11.48
CA MET A 106 5.01 6.48 -10.93
C MET A 106 5.78 5.33 -11.60
N LYS A 107 7.07 5.55 -11.82
CA LYS A 107 8.00 4.51 -12.26
C LYS A 107 8.63 3.86 -11.03
N LEU A 108 7.90 2.91 -10.45
CA LEU A 108 8.39 2.10 -9.33
C LEU A 108 9.18 0.89 -9.86
N LYS A 109 10.26 0.54 -9.17
CA LYS A 109 11.07 -0.63 -9.53
C LYS A 109 10.25 -1.91 -9.33
N SER A 110 9.53 -2.00 -8.21
CA SER A 110 8.61 -3.12 -7.90
C SER A 110 7.55 -3.36 -8.98
N ILE A 111 7.02 -2.30 -9.58
CA ILE A 111 6.05 -2.38 -10.68
C ILE A 111 6.74 -2.84 -11.97
N THR A 112 7.94 -2.36 -12.24
CA THR A 112 8.71 -2.70 -13.44
C THR A 112 9.13 -4.17 -13.42
N ASP A 113 9.53 -4.66 -12.25
CA ASP A 113 10.02 -6.02 -12.04
C ASP A 113 8.87 -7.04 -11.83
N TRP A 114 7.60 -6.61 -11.91
CA TRP A 114 6.41 -7.45 -11.73
C TRP A 114 6.39 -8.19 -10.38
N ILE A 115 6.80 -7.49 -9.32
CA ILE A 115 6.80 -8.06 -7.97
C ILE A 115 5.38 -7.99 -7.37
N ARG A 116 5.21 -8.53 -6.16
CA ARG A 116 3.91 -8.68 -5.50
C ARG A 116 3.47 -7.32 -4.93
N VAL A 117 2.20 -7.22 -4.53
CA VAL A 117 1.63 -5.94 -4.04
C VAL A 117 2.39 -5.40 -2.83
N TRP A 118 2.88 -6.28 -1.94
CA TRP A 118 3.63 -5.85 -0.77
C TRP A 118 4.97 -5.22 -1.09
N ASP A 119 5.62 -5.57 -2.20
CA ASP A 119 6.87 -4.93 -2.61
C ASP A 119 6.61 -3.49 -3.09
N VAL A 120 5.49 -3.28 -3.79
CA VAL A 120 5.02 -1.94 -4.17
C VAL A 120 4.75 -1.10 -2.93
N VAL A 121 4.09 -1.67 -1.92
CA VAL A 121 3.79 -0.98 -0.67
C VAL A 121 5.06 -0.66 0.12
N SER A 122 6.01 -1.59 0.19
CA SER A 122 7.31 -1.40 0.85
C SER A 122 8.11 -0.26 0.21
N GLU A 123 8.16 -0.20 -1.12
CA GLU A 123 8.79 0.89 -1.87
C GLU A 123 8.09 2.23 -1.59
N LEU A 124 6.76 2.26 -1.62
CA LEU A 124 5.99 3.48 -1.34
C LEU A 124 6.16 3.98 0.11
N VAL A 125 6.18 3.08 1.09
CA VAL A 125 6.46 3.42 2.50
C VAL A 125 7.86 4.01 2.61
N SER A 126 8.86 3.33 2.05
CA SER A 126 10.26 3.77 2.10
C SER A 126 10.49 5.15 1.50
N LEU A 127 9.74 5.50 0.44
CA LEU A 127 9.78 6.81 -0.20
C LEU A 127 9.16 7.94 0.65
N CYS A 128 8.21 7.60 1.52
CA CYS A 128 7.43 8.59 2.29
C CYS A 128 7.97 8.82 3.71
N THR A 129 8.71 7.85 4.25
CA THR A 129 9.23 7.87 5.63
C THR A 129 10.72 8.15 5.68
N VAL A 130 11.16 9.08 6.53
CA VAL A 130 12.58 9.39 6.76
C VAL A 130 12.88 9.36 8.27
N PRO A 131 13.73 8.43 8.76
CA PRO A 131 14.38 7.36 8.02
C PRO A 131 13.37 6.29 7.55
N SER A 132 13.71 5.57 6.48
CA SER A 132 12.89 4.43 6.04
C SER A 132 12.82 3.37 7.15
N PRO A 133 11.62 2.85 7.50
CA PRO A 133 11.47 1.92 8.59
C PRO A 133 12.15 0.59 8.26
N SER A 134 12.72 -0.06 9.28
CA SER A 134 13.27 -1.41 9.09
C SER A 134 12.19 -2.39 8.64
N ASN A 135 10.98 -2.27 9.18
CA ASN A 135 9.81 -3.09 8.83
C ASN A 135 8.63 -2.21 8.35
N PRO A 136 8.43 -2.06 7.02
CA PRO A 136 7.32 -1.33 6.43
C PRO A 136 5.91 -1.86 6.80
N PHE A 137 5.82 -3.12 7.22
CA PHE A 137 4.58 -3.80 7.62
C PHE A 137 4.41 -3.89 9.14
N ALA A 138 5.11 -3.06 9.92
CA ALA A 138 4.94 -3.04 11.37
C ALA A 138 3.46 -2.78 11.74
N LEU A 139 2.95 -3.57 12.68
CA LEU A 139 1.56 -3.47 13.13
C LEU A 139 1.41 -2.37 14.18
N ASP A 140 0.30 -1.64 14.12
CA ASP A 140 -0.16 -0.80 15.22
C ASP A 140 -0.88 -1.67 16.28
N LEU A 141 -0.08 -2.21 17.19
CA LEU A 141 -0.61 -3.01 18.30
C LEU A 141 -1.48 -2.20 19.27
N ARG A 142 -1.38 -0.86 19.29
CA ARG A 142 -2.25 -0.03 20.13
C ARG A 142 -3.65 -0.01 19.54
N TYR A 143 -3.75 0.18 18.23
CA TYR A 143 -5.02 0.04 17.50
C TYR A 143 -5.62 -1.35 17.67
N VAL A 144 -4.86 -2.42 17.40
CA VAL A 144 -5.41 -3.78 17.52
C VAL A 144 -5.92 -4.07 18.95
N LYS A 145 -5.22 -3.57 19.97
CA LYS A 145 -5.62 -3.72 21.38
C LYS A 145 -6.79 -2.81 21.79
N SER A 146 -7.08 -1.73 21.06
CA SER A 146 -8.22 -0.86 21.37
C SER A 146 -9.54 -1.40 20.83
N LEU A 147 -9.49 -2.28 19.81
CA LEU A 147 -10.69 -2.88 19.21
C LEU A 147 -11.50 -3.71 20.22
N PRO A 148 -12.85 -3.76 20.06
CA PRO A 148 -13.71 -4.71 20.74
C PRO A 148 -13.23 -6.15 20.56
N LEU A 149 -13.54 -7.03 21.51
CA LEU A 149 -12.98 -8.38 21.53
C LEU A 149 -13.20 -9.15 20.22
N THR A 150 -14.42 -9.11 19.68
CA THR A 150 -14.78 -9.81 18.43
C THR A 150 -13.97 -9.29 17.24
N ASP A 151 -13.89 -7.97 17.07
CA ASP A 151 -13.17 -7.33 15.97
C ASP A 151 -11.67 -7.55 16.11
N ARG A 152 -11.14 -7.52 17.35
CA ARG A 152 -9.75 -7.82 17.63
C ARG A 152 -9.39 -9.23 17.18
N PHE A 153 -10.22 -10.24 17.46
CA PHE A 153 -9.98 -11.61 17.00
C PHE A 153 -9.96 -11.69 15.47
N LEU A 154 -10.94 -11.06 14.82
CA LEU A 154 -11.04 -11.06 13.36
C LEU A 154 -9.83 -10.37 12.70
N VAL A 155 -9.52 -9.15 13.13
CA VAL A 155 -8.39 -8.36 12.60
C VAL A 155 -7.07 -9.06 12.85
N THR A 156 -6.85 -9.62 14.05
CA THR A 156 -5.62 -10.35 14.35
C THR A 156 -5.48 -11.59 13.47
N GLY A 157 -6.55 -12.36 13.26
CA GLY A 157 -6.52 -13.53 12.38
C GLY A 157 -6.22 -13.16 10.92
N ALA A 158 -6.86 -12.10 10.41
CA ALA A 158 -6.63 -11.61 9.06
C ALA A 158 -5.19 -11.10 8.86
N LEU A 159 -4.67 -10.34 9.83
CA LEU A 159 -3.29 -9.86 9.85
C LEU A 159 -2.29 -11.02 9.89
N LEU A 160 -2.50 -12.02 10.74
CA LEU A 160 -1.63 -13.20 10.83
C LEU A 160 -1.59 -13.97 9.52
N ASN A 161 -2.74 -14.22 8.91
CA ASN A 161 -2.84 -14.90 7.62
C ASN A 161 -2.08 -14.13 6.52
N PHE A 162 -2.20 -12.80 6.50
CA PHE A 162 -1.43 -11.97 5.57
C PHE A 162 0.07 -12.02 5.84
N LEU A 163 0.50 -11.90 7.10
CA LEU A 163 1.91 -11.91 7.47
C LEU A 163 2.56 -13.26 7.20
N GLU A 164 1.84 -14.37 7.42
CA GLU A 164 2.31 -15.70 7.02
C GLU A 164 2.54 -15.75 5.50
N MET A 165 1.57 -15.30 4.71
CA MET A 165 1.69 -15.25 3.26
C MET A 165 2.86 -14.34 2.82
N TYR A 166 3.03 -13.19 3.47
CA TYR A 166 4.13 -12.26 3.22
C TYR A 166 5.49 -12.92 3.53
N ILE A 167 5.62 -13.66 4.63
CA ILE A 167 6.86 -14.35 4.98
C ILE A 167 7.15 -15.51 4.01
N VAL A 168 6.13 -16.25 3.60
CA VAL A 168 6.29 -17.42 2.72
C VAL A 168 6.63 -17.03 1.28
N TYR A 169 5.98 -15.99 0.76
CA TYR A 169 6.08 -15.58 -0.64
C TYR A 169 6.88 -14.29 -0.85
N GLY A 170 7.26 -13.59 0.22
CA GLY A 170 8.11 -12.41 0.18
C GLY A 170 9.55 -12.75 -0.19
N ASN A 171 10.27 -11.74 -0.70
CA ASN A 171 11.67 -11.88 -1.05
C ASN A 171 12.50 -12.17 0.21
N ARG A 172 13.08 -13.38 0.29
CA ARG A 172 13.83 -13.82 1.48
C ARG A 172 15.08 -12.99 1.76
N ASP A 173 15.66 -12.40 0.72
CA ASP A 173 16.87 -11.58 0.81
C ASP A 173 16.59 -10.15 1.32
N GLU A 174 15.33 -9.72 1.31
CA GLU A 174 14.87 -8.40 1.80
C GLU A 174 13.96 -8.55 3.04
N LEU A 175 13.93 -9.72 3.68
CA LEU A 175 13.16 -9.92 4.90
C LEU A 175 13.67 -8.98 6.00
N HIS A 176 12.78 -8.08 6.41
CA HIS A 176 12.96 -7.01 7.39
C HIS A 176 13.14 -7.47 8.85
N TYR A 177 13.75 -8.63 9.06
CA TYR A 177 14.09 -9.16 10.38
C TYR A 177 15.61 -9.12 10.53
N ASP A 178 16.12 -8.36 11.50
CA ASP A 178 17.46 -8.63 12.01
C ASP A 178 17.44 -10.00 12.71
N LYS A 179 18.45 -10.82 12.41
CA LYS A 179 18.69 -12.09 13.12
C LYS A 179 19.08 -11.87 14.56
#